data_AF-A0A3D1YAN6-F1
#
_entry.id   AF-A0A3D1YAN6-F1
#
_cell.length_a   1.000
_cell.length_b   1.000
_cell.length_c   1.000
_cell.angle_alpha   90.00
_cell.angle_beta   90.00
_cell.angle_gamma   90.00
#
_symmetry.space_group_name_H-M   'P 1'
#
loop_
_entity.id
_entity.type
_entity.pdbx_description
1 polymer ?
#
loop_
_entity_poly.entity_id
_entity_poly.type
_entity_poly.pdbx_seq_one_letter_code
_entity_poly.pdbx_strand_id
1 'polypeptide(L)'
;MRVLNGILSTDKCTISEKDQKIVIMSSNSTFPEDYVEADYSEKPIKIKEIHRSNEKIILETEDADRASLVACVLALRLFCPSKRDEIVEQLRILIKDNFYEDAHRLLNTHLSSDSYSIGTECYDKVSLIETGDTADVKYHSEYLAKGAGLSRAYAVLYNYCKKKSFIEAWCIENAALVEGPVDVNELVELYMLGYIKQKR
;
A
#
# COMPACT_ATOMS: atom_id res chain seq x y z
N MET A 1 5.95 -17.47 -12.22
CA MET A 1 4.62 -18.12 -12.09
C MET A 1 4.37 -18.80 -10.75
N ARG A 2 5.13 -19.83 -10.33
CA ARG A 2 4.83 -20.58 -9.07
C ARG A 2 4.79 -19.68 -7.83
N VAL A 3 5.74 -18.76 -7.72
CA VAL A 3 5.80 -17.77 -6.61
C VAL A 3 4.58 -16.84 -6.65
N LEU A 4 4.28 -16.22 -7.80
CA LEU A 4 3.13 -15.31 -7.95
C LEU A 4 1.77 -16.00 -7.67
N ASN A 5 1.56 -17.22 -8.15
CA ASN A 5 0.32 -17.99 -7.89
C ASN A 5 0.22 -18.50 -6.45
N GLY A 6 1.35 -18.62 -5.74
CA GLY A 6 1.37 -18.93 -4.30
C GLY A 6 1.15 -17.71 -3.42
N ILE A 7 1.46 -16.52 -3.94
CA ILE A 7 1.43 -15.24 -3.21
C ILE A 7 0.11 -14.48 -3.42
N LEU A 8 -0.41 -14.44 -4.65
CA LEU A 8 -1.63 -13.71 -4.99
C LEU A 8 -2.82 -14.65 -5.07
N SER A 9 -3.86 -14.31 -4.33
CA SER A 9 -5.08 -15.08 -4.30
C SER A 9 -5.87 -14.94 -5.62
N THR A 10 -6.27 -16.07 -6.18
CA THR A 10 -6.94 -16.18 -7.49
C THR A 10 -8.38 -15.64 -7.49
N ASP A 11 -8.98 -15.45 -6.31
CA ASP A 11 -10.26 -14.77 -6.14
C ASP A 11 -10.17 -13.26 -6.42
N LYS A 12 -8.98 -12.65 -6.31
CA LYS A 12 -8.76 -11.21 -6.48
C LYS A 12 -8.01 -10.84 -7.75
N CYS A 13 -7.08 -11.69 -8.17
CA CYS A 13 -6.20 -11.42 -9.30
C CYS A 13 -6.24 -12.56 -10.32
N THR A 14 -6.16 -12.20 -11.59
CA THR A 14 -5.82 -13.13 -12.67
C THR A 14 -4.41 -12.84 -13.13
N ILE A 15 -3.60 -13.90 -13.24
CA ILE A 15 -2.22 -13.85 -13.70
C ILE A 15 -2.18 -14.54 -15.05
N SER A 16 -1.66 -13.84 -16.07
CA SER A 16 -1.44 -14.38 -17.40
C SER A 16 0.01 -14.19 -17.80
N GLU A 17 0.56 -15.15 -18.53
CA GLU A 17 1.93 -15.10 -19.04
C GLU A 17 1.91 -15.26 -20.55
N LYS A 18 2.56 -14.34 -21.26
CA LYS A 18 2.73 -14.41 -22.72
C LYS A 18 4.01 -13.67 -23.11
N ASP A 19 4.79 -14.26 -24.02
CA ASP A 19 6.00 -13.63 -24.59
C ASP A 19 6.99 -13.14 -23.51
N GLN A 20 7.20 -13.93 -22.46
CA GLN A 20 8.03 -13.60 -21.28
C GLN A 20 7.56 -12.37 -20.49
N LYS A 21 6.30 -11.96 -20.69
CA LYS A 21 5.63 -10.93 -19.89
C LYS A 21 4.60 -11.57 -19.00
N ILE A 22 4.59 -11.16 -17.74
CA ILE A 22 3.54 -11.52 -16.79
C ILE A 22 2.63 -10.31 -16.61
N VAL A 23 1.34 -10.52 -16.82
CA VAL A 23 0.30 -9.51 -16.62
C VAL A 23 -0.60 -9.95 -15.48
N ILE A 24 -0.73 -9.07 -14.48
CA ILE A 24 -1.59 -9.25 -13.30
C ILE A 24 -2.73 -8.23 -13.38
N MET A 25 -3.96 -8.71 -13.36
CA MET A 25 -5.17 -7.90 -13.44
C MET A 25 -6.18 -8.30 -12.36
N SER A 26 -7.15 -7.43 -12.08
CA SER A 26 -8.27 -7.80 -11.21
C SER A 26 -9.07 -8.98 -11.80
N SER A 27 -9.42 -9.95 -10.96
CA SER A 27 -10.21 -11.14 -11.34
C SER A 27 -11.58 -10.82 -11.94
N ASN A 28 -12.13 -9.64 -11.65
CA ASN A 28 -13.44 -9.20 -12.13
C ASN A 28 -13.38 -8.48 -13.48
N SER A 29 -12.19 -8.31 -14.08
CA SER A 29 -12.04 -7.55 -15.32
C SER A 29 -11.66 -8.44 -16.49
N THR A 30 -12.49 -8.43 -17.54
CA THR A 30 -12.20 -9.09 -18.83
C THR A 30 -11.34 -8.21 -19.74
N PHE A 31 -11.36 -6.89 -19.53
CA PHE A 31 -10.57 -5.88 -20.22
C PHE A 31 -10.05 -4.87 -19.21
N PRO A 32 -8.93 -5.16 -18.53
CA PRO A 32 -8.45 -4.29 -17.46
C PRO A 32 -7.97 -2.95 -18.01
N GLU A 33 -8.60 -1.87 -17.54
CA GLU A 33 -8.02 -0.53 -17.66
C GLU A 33 -6.75 -0.42 -16.82
N ASP A 34 -6.69 -1.11 -15.67
CA ASP A 34 -5.56 -1.08 -14.75
C ASP A 34 -4.94 -2.48 -14.60
N TYR A 35 -3.63 -2.60 -14.85
CA TYR A 35 -2.89 -3.85 -14.70
C TYR A 35 -1.43 -3.62 -14.31
N VAL A 36 -0.81 -4.67 -13.76
CA VAL A 36 0.63 -4.72 -13.50
C VAL A 36 1.27 -5.58 -14.58
N GLU A 37 2.33 -5.10 -15.19
CA GLU A 37 3.16 -5.85 -16.14
C GLU A 37 4.56 -6.05 -15.55
N ALA A 38 5.03 -7.29 -15.58
CA ALA A 38 6.44 -7.63 -15.34
C ALA A 38 7.03 -8.19 -16.64
N ASP A 39 7.95 -7.44 -17.24
CA ASP A 39 8.57 -7.77 -18.53
C ASP A 39 9.93 -8.43 -18.31
N TYR A 40 10.00 -9.75 -18.56
CA TYR A 40 11.22 -10.55 -18.46
C TYR A 40 11.91 -10.75 -19.82
N SER A 41 11.40 -10.13 -20.89
CA SER A 41 11.96 -10.31 -22.25
C SER A 41 13.34 -9.66 -22.42
N GLU A 42 13.65 -8.68 -21.59
CA GLU A 42 14.94 -7.96 -21.56
C GLU A 42 15.49 -7.93 -20.13
N LYS A 43 16.79 -7.70 -20.01
CA LYS A 43 17.42 -7.30 -18.73
C LYS A 43 17.80 -5.82 -18.78
N PRO A 44 17.53 -5.03 -17.72
CA PRO A 44 16.86 -5.42 -16.47
C PRO A 44 15.36 -5.71 -16.65
N ILE A 45 14.80 -6.54 -15.77
CA ILE A 45 13.35 -6.84 -15.70
C ILE A 45 12.62 -5.56 -15.32
N LYS A 46 11.60 -5.19 -16.11
CA LYS A 46 10.84 -3.95 -15.90
C LYS A 46 9.50 -4.27 -15.27
N ILE A 47 9.21 -3.67 -14.12
CA ILE A 47 7.90 -3.75 -13.47
C ILE A 47 7.15 -2.45 -13.68
N LYS A 48 5.96 -2.54 -14.27
CA LYS A 48 5.13 -1.41 -14.64
C LYS A 48 3.76 -1.48 -13.98
N GLU A 49 3.30 -0.31 -13.57
CA GLU A 49 1.90 -0.03 -13.26
C GLU A 49 1.30 0.65 -14.50
N ILE A 50 0.21 0.09 -15.04
CA ILE A 50 -0.41 0.55 -16.27
C ILE A 50 -1.84 0.98 -15.97
N HIS A 51 -2.15 2.22 -16.35
CA HIS A 51 -3.46 2.85 -16.20
C HIS A 51 -3.92 3.33 -17.58
N ARG A 52 -4.75 2.52 -18.24
CA ARG A 52 -5.22 2.67 -19.62
C ARG A 52 -4.05 2.71 -20.61
N SER A 53 -3.62 3.90 -20.97
CA SER A 53 -2.49 4.14 -21.90
C SER A 53 -1.29 4.78 -21.22
N ASN A 54 -1.38 5.00 -19.90
CA ASN A 54 -0.28 5.57 -19.13
C ASN A 54 0.53 4.43 -18.49
N GLU A 55 1.79 4.31 -18.91
CA GLU A 55 2.73 3.35 -18.34
C GLU A 55 3.64 4.06 -17.35
N LYS A 56 3.71 3.54 -16.12
CA LYS A 56 4.65 3.98 -15.10
C LYS A 56 5.59 2.85 -14.73
N ILE A 57 6.88 3.00 -15.05
CA ILE A 57 7.91 2.08 -14.58
C ILE A 57 8.10 2.30 -13.07
N ILE A 58 7.88 1.25 -12.29
CA ILE A 58 8.02 1.26 -10.83
C ILE A 58 9.39 0.78 -10.40
N LEU A 59 9.91 -0.25 -11.08
CA LEU A 59 11.21 -0.85 -10.77
C LEU A 59 11.86 -1.42 -12.04
N GLU A 60 13.19 -1.30 -12.11
CA GLU A 60 14.05 -2.06 -13.00
C GLU A 60 15.04 -2.86 -12.15
N THR A 61 15.10 -4.18 -12.34
CA THR A 61 15.94 -5.07 -11.52
C THR A 61 16.42 -6.28 -12.31
N GLU A 62 17.61 -6.78 -12.00
CA GLU A 62 18.08 -8.08 -12.53
C GLU A 62 17.62 -9.27 -11.68
N ASP A 63 17.11 -8.99 -10.49
CA ASP A 63 16.63 -9.97 -9.51
C ASP A 63 15.15 -10.32 -9.79
N ALA A 64 14.92 -11.59 -10.17
CA ALA A 64 13.60 -12.12 -10.50
C ALA A 64 12.68 -12.29 -9.28
N ASP A 65 13.24 -12.52 -8.09
CA ASP A 65 12.48 -12.64 -6.85
C ASP A 65 11.99 -11.27 -6.40
N ARG A 66 12.89 -10.27 -6.41
CA ARG A 66 12.52 -8.87 -6.16
C ARG A 66 11.46 -8.37 -7.15
N ALA A 67 11.64 -8.66 -8.44
CA ALA A 67 10.65 -8.37 -9.48
C ALA A 67 9.28 -8.97 -9.16
N SER A 68 9.25 -10.24 -8.74
CA SER A 68 8.01 -10.96 -8.41
C SER A 68 7.30 -10.35 -7.20
N LEU A 69 8.04 -10.07 -6.12
CA LEU A 69 7.48 -9.47 -4.91
C LEU A 69 6.92 -8.07 -5.18
N VAL A 70 7.66 -7.24 -5.91
CA VAL A 70 7.21 -5.88 -6.27
C VAL A 70 5.96 -5.92 -7.14
N ALA A 71 5.89 -6.82 -8.13
CA ALA A 71 4.68 -7.01 -8.94
C ALA A 71 3.48 -7.44 -8.08
N CYS A 72 3.68 -8.34 -7.11
CA CYS A 72 2.63 -8.73 -6.17
C CYS A 72 2.15 -7.57 -5.29
N VAL A 73 3.07 -6.79 -4.73
CA VAL A 73 2.72 -5.64 -3.88
C VAL A 73 1.94 -4.58 -4.65
N LEU A 74 2.34 -4.31 -5.90
CA LEU A 74 1.58 -3.42 -6.80
C LEU A 74 0.17 -3.96 -7.05
N ALA A 75 0.05 -5.25 -7.37
CA ALA A 75 -1.25 -5.87 -7.62
C ALA A 75 -2.15 -5.81 -6.38
N LEU A 76 -1.61 -6.04 -5.18
CA LEU A 76 -2.36 -5.86 -3.94
C LEU A 76 -2.81 -4.42 -3.74
N ARG A 77 -1.93 -3.45 -3.99
CA ARG A 77 -2.25 -2.02 -3.85
C ARG A 77 -3.38 -1.60 -4.79
N LEU A 78 -3.37 -2.09 -6.02
CA LEU A 78 -4.36 -1.75 -7.04
C LEU A 78 -5.69 -2.50 -6.87
N PHE A 79 -5.64 -3.79 -6.56
CA PHE A 79 -6.81 -4.68 -6.66
C PHE A 79 -7.38 -5.16 -5.33
N CYS A 80 -6.75 -4.85 -4.19
CA CYS A 80 -7.36 -5.08 -2.88
C CYS A 80 -8.05 -3.79 -2.39
N PRO A 81 -9.33 -3.56 -2.74
CA PRO A 81 -10.04 -2.39 -2.26
C PRO A 81 -10.12 -2.42 -0.74
N SER A 82 -9.98 -1.23 -0.14
CA SER A 82 -10.32 -1.05 1.27
C SER A 82 -11.82 -1.26 1.43
N LYS A 83 -12.22 -2.27 2.20
CA LYS A 83 -13.63 -2.48 2.53
C LYS A 83 -14.11 -1.29 3.37
N ARG A 84 -15.42 -1.01 3.32
CA ARG A 84 -16.03 -0.04 4.22
C ARG A 84 -15.76 -0.48 5.66
N ASP A 85 -15.16 0.40 6.44
CA ASP A 85 -14.79 0.14 7.82
C ASP A 85 -15.65 1.01 8.73
N GLU A 86 -16.41 0.37 9.62
CA GLU A 86 -17.30 1.05 10.55
C GLU A 86 -16.54 1.97 11.51
N ILE A 87 -15.28 1.67 11.81
CA ILE A 87 -14.42 2.50 12.67
C ILE A 87 -14.13 3.84 12.01
N VAL A 88 -13.99 3.87 10.67
CA VAL A 88 -13.83 5.13 9.93
C VAL A 88 -15.07 6.01 10.07
N GLU A 89 -16.27 5.44 10.00
CA GLU A 89 -17.51 6.21 10.18
C GLU A 89 -17.66 6.72 11.62
N GLN A 90 -17.33 5.89 12.62
CA GLN A 90 -17.32 6.32 14.02
C GLN A 90 -16.32 7.45 14.28
N LEU A 91 -15.09 7.35 13.75
CA LEU A 91 -14.09 8.42 13.83
C LEU A 91 -14.61 9.72 13.22
N ARG A 92 -15.27 9.65 12.06
CA ARG A 92 -15.82 10.84 11.40
C ARG A 92 -16.87 11.53 12.25
N ILE A 93 -17.75 10.78 12.92
CA ILE A 93 -18.78 11.30 13.83
C ILE A 93 -18.12 11.97 15.04
N LEU A 94 -17.22 11.26 15.73
CA LEU A 94 -16.53 11.77 16.92
C LEU A 94 -15.78 13.08 16.64
N ILE A 95 -15.06 13.15 15.52
CA ILE A 95 -14.32 14.36 15.14
C ILE A 95 -15.27 15.50 14.76
N LYS A 96 -16.37 15.22 14.06
CA LYS A 96 -17.37 16.24 13.70
C LYS A 96 -18.03 16.84 14.95
N ASP A 97 -18.25 16.02 15.97
CA ASP A 97 -18.88 16.42 17.22
C ASP A 97 -17.87 16.91 18.27
N ASN A 98 -16.60 17.09 17.90
CA ASN A 98 -15.48 17.56 18.75
C ASN A 98 -15.11 16.64 19.93
N PHE A 99 -15.40 15.34 19.83
CA PHE A 99 -15.01 14.32 20.82
C PHE A 99 -13.62 13.74 20.51
N TYR A 100 -12.57 14.57 20.61
CA TYR A 100 -11.19 14.19 20.24
C TYR A 100 -10.61 13.08 21.13
N GLU A 101 -10.84 13.13 22.44
CA GLU A 101 -10.37 12.10 23.38
C GLU A 101 -11.00 10.72 23.10
N ASP A 102 -12.28 10.70 22.72
CA ASP A 102 -12.96 9.46 22.32
C ASP A 102 -12.42 8.93 21.00
N ALA A 103 -12.11 9.81 20.04
CA ALA A 103 -11.47 9.41 18.80
C ALA A 103 -10.09 8.79 19.07
N HIS A 104 -9.30 9.35 19.99
CA HIS A 104 -7.99 8.80 20.39
C HIS A 104 -8.13 7.45 21.09
N ARG A 105 -9.11 7.30 22.00
CA ARG A 105 -9.41 5.98 22.60
C ARG A 105 -9.82 4.95 21.56
N LEU A 106 -10.62 5.34 20.58
CA LEU A 106 -11.04 4.45 19.50
C LEU A 106 -9.85 4.01 18.65
N LEU A 107 -8.94 4.93 18.30
CA LEU A 107 -7.68 4.59 17.61
C LEU A 107 -6.84 3.60 18.43
N ASN A 108 -6.63 3.86 19.72
CA ASN A 108 -5.87 2.97 20.62
C ASN A 108 -6.50 1.59 20.81
N THR A 109 -7.81 1.46 20.59
CA THR A 109 -8.52 0.17 20.67
C THR A 109 -8.25 -0.69 19.42
N HIS A 110 -8.05 -0.06 18.27
CA HIS A 110 -7.98 -0.76 16.98
C HIS A 110 -6.61 -0.76 16.31
N LEU A 111 -5.70 0.09 16.77
CA LEU A 111 -4.35 0.27 16.25
C LEU A 111 -3.32 0.11 17.36
N SER A 112 -2.14 -0.40 17.01
CA SER A 112 -0.99 -0.38 17.92
C SER A 112 -0.49 1.06 18.12
N SER A 113 -0.08 1.41 19.35
CA SER A 113 0.55 2.71 19.66
C SER A 113 1.84 2.95 18.86
N ASP A 114 2.46 1.89 18.34
CA ASP A 114 3.66 1.99 17.51
C ASP A 114 3.36 2.25 16.03
N SER A 115 2.09 2.16 15.61
CA SER A 115 1.70 2.37 14.21
C SER A 115 1.49 3.83 13.83
N TYR A 116 1.18 4.69 14.81
CA TYR A 116 0.77 6.07 14.54
C TYR A 116 1.26 7.09 15.57
N SER A 117 1.22 8.36 15.17
CA SER A 117 1.52 9.51 16.02
C SER A 117 0.51 10.63 15.75
N ILE A 118 0.11 11.36 16.79
CA ILE A 118 -0.75 12.55 16.68
C ILE A 118 0.01 13.74 17.27
N GLY A 119 0.00 14.87 16.57
CA GLY A 119 0.61 16.13 16.98
C GLY A 119 2.10 16.27 16.67
N THR A 120 2.83 15.17 16.50
CA THR A 120 4.26 15.19 16.13
C THR A 120 4.54 14.21 15.00
N GLU A 121 5.38 14.63 14.04
CA GLU A 121 5.87 13.75 12.98
C GLU A 121 6.84 12.71 13.55
N CYS A 122 6.55 11.44 13.33
CA CYS A 122 7.43 10.30 13.60
C CYS A 122 7.70 9.57 12.28
N TYR A 123 8.97 9.45 11.90
CA TYR A 123 9.35 8.96 10.56
C TYR A 123 8.73 7.60 10.22
N ASP A 124 8.91 6.60 11.08
CA ASP A 124 8.43 5.22 10.86
C ASP A 124 6.94 4.98 11.18
N LYS A 125 6.21 6.03 11.60
CA LYS A 125 4.78 5.96 11.95
C LYS A 125 3.94 6.75 10.96
N VAL A 126 2.65 6.40 10.86
CA VAL A 126 1.68 7.28 10.21
C VAL A 126 1.36 8.43 11.15
N SER A 127 1.77 9.64 10.77
CA SER A 127 1.70 10.82 11.64
C SER A 127 0.59 11.76 11.20
N LEU A 128 -0.29 12.14 12.12
CA LEU A 128 -1.31 13.18 11.93
C LEU A 128 -0.86 14.47 12.64
N ILE A 129 -0.77 15.56 11.90
CA ILE A 129 -0.27 16.86 12.41
C ILE A 129 -1.37 17.89 12.19
N GLU A 130 -2.00 18.32 13.29
CA GLU A 130 -3.12 19.25 13.26
C GLU A 130 -2.63 20.69 13.04
N THR A 131 -3.41 21.46 12.30
CA THR A 131 -3.19 22.88 12.01
C THR A 131 -4.56 23.56 11.89
N GLY A 132 -5.09 23.99 13.05
CA GLY A 132 -6.45 24.50 13.16
C GLY A 132 -7.48 23.43 12.78
N ASP A 133 -8.39 23.76 11.87
CA ASP A 133 -9.47 22.85 11.43
C ASP A 133 -9.04 21.83 10.37
N THR A 134 -7.73 21.74 10.10
CA THR A 134 -7.15 20.82 9.12
C THR A 134 -5.97 20.05 9.72
N ALA A 135 -5.56 18.98 9.06
CA ALA A 135 -4.36 18.24 9.42
C ALA A 135 -3.66 17.68 8.19
N ASP A 136 -2.34 17.58 8.31
CA ASP A 136 -1.51 16.78 7.42
C ASP A 136 -1.42 15.35 7.95
N VAL A 137 -1.44 14.37 7.06
CA VAL A 137 -1.13 12.98 7.37
C VAL A 137 0.09 12.55 6.59
N LYS A 138 1.13 12.09 7.28
CA LYS A 138 2.43 11.77 6.70
C LYS A 138 2.92 10.38 7.04
N TYR A 139 3.77 9.84 6.17
CA TYR A 139 4.55 8.63 6.41
C TYR A 139 5.90 8.77 5.69
N HIS A 140 7.01 8.50 6.39
CA HIS A 140 8.38 8.70 5.86
C HIS A 140 8.57 10.12 5.27
N SER A 141 8.01 11.11 5.94
CA SER A 141 7.94 12.53 5.54
C SER A 141 7.20 12.85 4.23
N GLU A 142 6.55 11.87 3.62
CA GLU A 142 5.68 12.05 2.46
C GLU A 142 4.24 12.33 2.88
N TYR A 143 3.55 13.16 2.11
CA TYR A 143 2.13 13.45 2.34
C TYR A 143 1.25 12.32 1.85
N LEU A 144 0.54 11.68 2.79
CA LEU A 144 -0.59 10.79 2.49
C LEU A 144 -1.88 11.60 2.31
N ALA A 145 -2.01 12.69 3.06
CA ALA A 145 -3.01 13.74 2.86
C ALA A 145 -2.43 15.08 3.32
N LYS A 146 -2.66 16.14 2.55
CA LYS A 146 -2.17 17.50 2.86
C LYS A 146 -3.34 18.44 3.09
N GLY A 147 -3.34 19.16 4.21
CA GLY A 147 -4.37 20.13 4.58
C GLY A 147 -5.79 19.56 4.55
N ALA A 148 -5.96 18.29 4.95
CA ALA A 148 -7.26 17.65 4.95
C ALA A 148 -8.07 18.10 6.16
N GLY A 149 -9.38 18.33 6.02
CA GLY A 149 -10.24 18.56 7.19
C GLY A 149 -10.14 17.40 8.18
N LEU A 150 -10.23 17.68 9.48
CA LEU A 150 -9.92 16.72 10.55
C LEU A 150 -10.60 15.36 10.37
N SER A 151 -11.89 15.35 10.05
CA SER A 151 -12.66 14.12 9.82
C SER A 151 -12.06 13.24 8.71
N ARG A 152 -11.55 13.85 7.63
CA ARG A 152 -10.84 13.15 6.56
C ARG A 152 -9.45 12.73 7.00
N ALA A 153 -8.71 13.57 7.72
CA ALA A 153 -7.36 13.27 8.19
C ALA A 153 -7.34 12.05 9.11
N TYR A 154 -8.26 11.98 10.09
CA TYR A 154 -8.39 10.82 10.98
C TYR A 154 -8.77 9.54 10.24
N ALA A 155 -9.66 9.63 9.25
CA ALA A 155 -9.98 8.49 8.39
C ALA A 155 -8.76 8.01 7.57
N VAL A 156 -7.95 8.95 7.06
CA VAL A 156 -6.71 8.63 6.33
C VAL A 156 -5.70 7.97 7.27
N LEU A 157 -5.47 8.55 8.45
CA LEU A 157 -4.59 7.99 9.49
C LEU A 157 -4.94 6.53 9.75
N TYR A 158 -6.20 6.25 10.11
CA TYR A 158 -6.67 4.90 10.42
C TYR A 158 -6.45 3.93 9.26
N ASN A 159 -6.90 4.31 8.06
CA ASN A 159 -6.79 3.45 6.88
C ASN A 159 -5.33 3.14 6.52
N TYR A 160 -4.43 4.12 6.62
CA TYR A 160 -3.03 3.90 6.32
C TYR A 160 -2.32 3.06 7.38
N CYS A 161 -2.68 3.19 8.67
CA CYS A 161 -2.18 2.27 9.70
C CYS A 161 -2.61 0.82 9.41
N LYS A 162 -3.89 0.60 9.05
CA LYS A 162 -4.39 -0.72 8.66
C LYS A 162 -3.69 -1.26 7.42
N LYS A 163 -3.46 -0.41 6.41
CA LYS A 163 -2.69 -0.76 5.21
C LYS A 163 -1.27 -1.19 5.54
N LYS A 164 -0.57 -0.43 6.39
CA LYS A 164 0.79 -0.72 6.84
C LYS A 164 0.85 -2.07 7.55
N SER A 165 -0.01 -2.29 8.55
CA SER A 165 -0.03 -3.57 9.28
C SER A 165 -0.38 -4.76 8.38
N PHE A 166 -1.30 -4.57 7.41
CA PHE A 166 -1.61 -5.61 6.43
C PHE A 166 -0.39 -5.99 5.60
N ILE A 167 0.30 -5.01 5.01
CA ILE A 167 1.42 -5.30 4.13
C ILE A 167 2.63 -5.84 4.89
N GLU A 168 2.86 -5.39 6.13
CA GLU A 168 3.92 -5.94 6.98
C GLU A 168 3.70 -7.42 7.27
N ALA A 169 2.48 -7.80 7.68
CA ALA A 169 2.12 -9.19 7.90
C ALA A 169 2.26 -10.01 6.61
N TRP A 170 1.75 -9.48 5.49
CA TRP A 170 1.85 -10.13 4.19
C TRP A 170 3.31 -10.35 3.76
N CYS A 171 4.20 -9.37 3.97
CA CYS A 171 5.63 -9.51 3.63
C CYS A 171 6.28 -10.61 4.47
N ILE A 172 5.99 -10.68 5.78
CA ILE A 172 6.52 -11.72 6.67
C ILE A 172 6.06 -13.12 6.21
N GLU A 173 4.78 -13.27 5.87
CA GLU A 173 4.21 -14.55 5.43
C GLU A 173 4.79 -15.03 4.10
N ASN A 174 5.10 -14.10 3.18
CA ASN A 174 5.50 -14.44 1.82
C ASN A 174 7.01 -14.34 1.56
N ALA A 175 7.81 -13.80 2.49
CA ALA A 175 9.26 -13.71 2.36
C ALA A 175 9.93 -15.09 2.20
N ALA A 176 9.36 -16.15 2.76
CA ALA A 176 9.88 -17.52 2.65
C ALA A 176 9.63 -18.18 1.28
N LEU A 177 8.84 -17.54 0.40
CA LEU A 177 8.50 -18.06 -0.93
C LEU A 177 9.51 -17.68 -2.01
N VAL A 178 10.53 -16.89 -1.66
CA VAL A 178 11.63 -16.47 -2.52
C VAL A 178 12.98 -16.92 -1.95
N GLU A 179 13.99 -17.06 -2.80
CA GLU A 179 15.34 -17.45 -2.40
C GLU A 179 16.22 -16.23 -2.10
N GLY A 180 15.97 -15.12 -2.80
CA GLY A 180 16.70 -13.87 -2.64
C GLY A 180 16.40 -13.09 -1.36
N PRO A 181 17.28 -12.14 -0.97
CA PRO A 181 17.04 -11.26 0.17
C PRO A 181 15.82 -10.35 -0.06
N VAL A 182 14.96 -10.23 0.95
CA VAL A 182 13.75 -9.39 0.90
C VAL A 182 13.96 -8.11 1.72
N ASP A 183 13.95 -6.95 1.05
CA ASP A 183 13.86 -5.65 1.74
C ASP A 183 12.38 -5.35 2.05
N VAL A 184 11.92 -5.76 3.24
CA VAL A 184 10.52 -5.56 3.67
C VAL A 184 10.16 -4.07 3.71
N ASN A 185 11.09 -3.20 4.10
CA ASN A 185 10.83 -1.77 4.18
C ASN A 185 10.55 -1.18 2.79
N GLU A 186 11.30 -1.60 1.78
CA GLU A 186 11.04 -1.23 0.39
C GLU A 186 9.63 -1.64 -0.07
N LEU A 187 9.20 -2.87 0.24
CA LEU A 187 7.87 -3.36 -0.13
C LEU A 187 6.75 -2.62 0.60
N VAL A 188 6.93 -2.32 1.89
CA VAL A 188 5.98 -1.51 2.68
C VAL A 188 5.90 -0.09 2.12
N GLU A 189 7.03 0.55 1.80
CA GLU A 189 7.06 1.87 1.18
C GLU A 189 6.32 1.88 -0.16
N LEU A 190 6.58 0.90 -1.02
CA LEU A 190 5.89 0.74 -2.29
C LEU A 190 4.37 0.63 -2.09
N TYR A 191 3.94 -0.21 -1.15
CA TYR A 191 2.51 -0.39 -0.88
C TYR A 191 1.84 0.86 -0.31
N MET A 192 2.56 1.63 0.51
CA MET A 192 2.04 2.84 1.16
C MET A 192 2.05 4.04 0.21
N LEU A 193 3.15 4.26 -0.52
CA LEU A 193 3.40 5.47 -1.31
C LEU A 193 3.16 5.29 -2.81
N GLY A 194 3.17 4.05 -3.31
CA GLY A 194 3.02 3.74 -4.74
C GLY A 194 4.30 3.95 -5.56
N TYR A 195 5.45 4.03 -4.90
CA TYR A 195 6.78 4.08 -5.50
C TYR A 195 7.83 3.64 -4.49
N ILE A 196 9.00 3.24 -4.98
CA ILE A 196 10.17 2.91 -4.15
C ILE A 196 11.06 4.15 -4.08
N LYS A 197 11.46 4.58 -2.87
CA LYS A 197 12.45 5.65 -2.73
C LYS A 197 13.81 5.11 -3.15
N GLN A 198 14.44 5.76 -4.13
CA GLN A 198 15.84 5.49 -4.43
C GLN A 198 16.69 5.94 -3.24
N LYS A 199 17.39 5.00 -2.60
CA LYS A 199 18.40 5.32 -1.57
C LYS A 199 19.46 6.21 -2.24
N ARG A 200 19.57 7.46 -1.80
CA ARG A 200 20.60 8.40 -2.25
C ARG A 200 21.95 8.06 -1.64
#